data_AF-A0A2E5DXS8-F1
#
_entry.id   AF-A0A2E5DXS8-F1
#
_cell.length_a   1.000
_cell.length_b   1.000
_cell.length_c   1.000
_cell.angle_alpha   90.00
_cell.angle_beta   90.00
_cell.angle_gamma   90.00
#
_symmetry.space_group_name_H-M   'P 1'
#
loop_
_entity.id
_entity.type
_entity.pdbx_description
1 polymer ?
#
loop_
_entity_poly.entity_id
_entity_poly.type
_entity_poly.pdbx_seq_one_letter_code
_entity_poly.pdbx_strand_id
1 'polypeptide(L)'
;MIKTSLLMAVVWPVLILGSCDSGVSTGISPDDPRLQGTFTLYRLDGDRYPGDPIPEGAVLLHGWPILQTCPVEAPGTRAALLGALDEGIANGGGVPVDCYNPRHALRLQSKRVTTDYMICFQCRNYYVWQDDKQIGGGLISNSPKSTFNAVLENCIPLD
;
A
#
# COMPACT_ATOMS: atom_id res chain seq x y z
N MET A 1 33.57 31.29 61.97
CA MET A 1 34.11 31.03 60.62
C MET A 1 33.01 30.41 59.78
N ILE A 2 32.40 31.19 58.89
CA ILE A 2 31.25 30.79 58.08
C ILE A 2 31.77 30.64 56.64
N LYS A 3 31.72 29.42 56.09
CA LYS A 3 32.02 29.17 54.67
C LYS A 3 30.69 28.91 53.96
N THR A 4 30.19 29.94 53.27
CA THR A 4 29.05 29.86 52.37
C THR A 4 29.59 29.50 50.99
N SER A 5 29.37 28.27 50.53
CA SER A 5 29.66 27.87 49.16
C SER A 5 28.45 28.16 48.27
N LEU A 6 28.67 29.03 47.29
CA LEU A 6 27.74 29.39 46.23
C LEU A 6 27.61 28.21 45.24
N LEU A 7 26.42 27.65 45.10
CA LEU A 7 26.09 26.70 44.03
C LEU A 7 25.70 27.51 42.78
N MET A 8 26.55 27.48 41.75
CA MET A 8 26.21 27.97 40.42
C MET A 8 25.25 26.98 39.75
N ALA A 9 24.00 27.38 39.55
CA ALA A 9 23.05 26.64 38.72
C ALA A 9 23.42 26.82 37.24
N VAL A 10 23.98 25.78 36.64
CA VAL A 10 24.18 25.71 35.18
C VAL A 10 22.86 25.27 34.57
N VAL A 11 22.11 26.24 34.04
CA VAL A 11 20.89 25.98 33.27
C VAL A 11 21.32 25.61 31.86
N TRP A 12 21.32 24.31 31.56
CA TRP A 12 21.53 23.83 30.20
C TRP A 12 20.30 24.17 29.34
N PRO A 13 20.46 24.80 28.16
CA PRO A 13 19.35 24.99 27.26
C PRO A 13 18.92 23.63 26.69
N VAL A 14 17.70 23.21 27.03
CA VAL A 14 17.02 22.10 26.38
C VAL A 14 16.76 22.53 24.93
N LEU A 15 17.61 22.05 24.02
CA LEU A 15 17.37 22.10 22.59
C LEU A 15 16.16 21.20 22.29
N ILE A 16 14.99 21.81 22.17
CA ILE A 16 13.80 21.16 21.63
C ILE A 16 14.06 20.98 20.14
N LEU A 17 14.55 19.80 19.76
CA LEU A 17 14.53 19.36 18.38
C LEU A 17 13.07 19.20 17.96
N GLY A 18 12.57 20.17 17.20
CA GLY A 18 11.27 20.06 16.53
C GLY A 18 11.31 18.89 15.57
N SER A 19 10.58 17.82 15.90
CA SER A 19 10.31 16.73 14.99
C SER A 19 9.39 17.25 13.89
N CYS A 20 9.89 17.34 12.65
CA CYS A 20 9.05 17.54 11.48
C CYS A 20 8.25 16.26 11.23
N ASP A 21 7.10 16.12 11.90
CA ASP A 21 6.10 15.12 11.53
C ASP A 21 5.42 15.59 10.24
N SER A 22 5.95 15.18 9.09
CA SER A 22 5.25 15.30 7.82
C SER A 22 4.21 14.18 7.74
N GLY A 23 3.25 14.20 8.65
CA GLY A 23 2.12 13.28 8.66
C GLY A 23 1.21 13.60 7.49
N VAL A 24 1.34 12.86 6.38
CA VAL A 24 0.29 12.80 5.36
C VAL A 24 -0.95 12.23 6.06
N SER A 25 -1.96 13.08 6.28
CA SER A 25 -3.25 12.65 6.78
C SER A 25 -3.96 11.89 5.66
N THR A 26 -3.96 10.56 5.75
CA THR A 26 -4.48 9.65 4.72
C THR A 26 -5.99 9.45 4.79
N GLY A 27 -6.70 10.17 5.67
CA GLY A 27 -8.13 10.00 5.91
C GLY A 27 -8.52 8.65 6.55
N ILE A 28 -7.56 7.73 6.72
CA ILE A 28 -7.74 6.42 7.36
C ILE A 28 -7.58 6.56 8.87
N SER A 29 -8.52 5.99 9.63
CA SER A 29 -8.39 5.89 11.09
C SER A 29 -7.17 5.04 11.45
N PRO A 30 -6.32 5.45 12.41
CA PRO A 30 -5.23 4.61 12.91
C PRO A 30 -5.70 3.23 13.42
N ASP A 31 -6.97 3.13 13.84
CA ASP A 31 -7.61 1.91 14.33
C ASP A 31 -8.32 1.09 13.23
N ASP A 32 -8.16 1.46 11.95
CA ASP A 32 -8.75 0.69 10.84
C ASP A 32 -8.27 -0.77 10.89
N PRO A 33 -9.18 -1.76 11.00
CA PRO A 33 -8.80 -3.16 11.13
C PRO A 33 -7.99 -3.69 9.94
N ARG A 34 -8.09 -3.05 8.76
CA ARG A 34 -7.31 -3.41 7.58
C ARG A 34 -5.82 -3.08 7.73
N LEU A 35 -5.46 -2.13 8.60
CA LEU A 35 -4.06 -1.83 8.93
C LEU A 35 -3.43 -2.91 9.83
N GLN A 36 -4.26 -3.77 10.42
CA GLN A 36 -3.82 -4.85 11.30
C GLN A 36 -3.41 -6.08 10.48
N GLY A 37 -2.11 -6.35 10.40
CA GLY A 37 -1.58 -7.52 9.70
C GLY A 37 -0.38 -7.20 8.82
N THR A 38 -0.25 -7.95 7.73
CA THR A 38 0.82 -7.77 6.73
C THR A 38 0.26 -7.20 5.44
N PHE A 39 1.04 -6.33 4.83
CA PHE A 39 0.75 -5.73 3.53
C PHE A 39 1.80 -6.24 2.54
N THR A 40 1.35 -6.64 1.37
CA THR A 40 2.24 -6.92 0.23
C THR A 40 1.68 -6.24 -1.00
N LEU A 41 2.52 -5.43 -1.63
CA LEU A 41 2.21 -4.79 -2.90
C LEU A 41 2.89 -5.58 -4.01
N TYR A 42 2.14 -5.93 -5.04
CA TYR A 42 2.64 -6.68 -6.19
C TYR A 42 2.63 -5.81 -7.45
N ARG A 43 3.67 -5.95 -8.26
CA ARG A 43 3.61 -5.62 -9.69
C ARG A 43 3.21 -6.88 -10.45
N LEU A 44 2.17 -6.76 -11.27
CA LEU A 44 1.67 -7.86 -12.08
C LEU A 44 2.00 -7.63 -13.56
N ASP A 45 2.17 -8.72 -14.30
CA ASP A 45 2.28 -8.68 -15.76
C ASP A 45 0.90 -8.50 -16.40
N GLY A 46 0.49 -7.24 -16.50
CA GLY A 46 -0.75 -6.85 -17.19
C GLY A 46 -0.64 -6.80 -18.72
N ASP A 47 0.53 -7.05 -19.31
CA ASP A 47 0.68 -7.12 -20.77
C ASP A 47 0.29 -8.48 -21.34
N ARG A 48 0.21 -9.48 -20.46
CA ARG A 48 -0.22 -10.84 -20.75
C ARG A 48 -1.72 -11.01 -20.57
N TYR A 49 -2.40 -11.61 -21.53
CA TYR A 49 -3.82 -11.93 -21.41
C TYR A 49 -4.07 -13.32 -20.79
N PRO A 50 -5.18 -13.51 -20.05
CA PRO A 50 -5.62 -14.85 -19.64
C PRO A 50 -5.79 -15.77 -20.86
N GLY A 51 -5.06 -16.89 -20.86
CA GLY A 51 -5.00 -17.84 -21.97
C GLY A 51 -3.69 -17.84 -22.75
N ASP A 52 -2.85 -16.82 -22.58
CA ASP A 52 -1.50 -16.84 -23.15
C ASP A 52 -0.63 -17.95 -22.52
N PRO A 53 0.52 -18.35 -23.11
CA PRO A 53 1.41 -19.34 -22.51
C PRO A 53 2.12 -18.80 -21.25
N ILE A 54 1.88 -19.37 -20.07
CA ILE A 54 2.53 -18.91 -18.82
C ILE A 54 4.05 -19.16 -18.91
N PRO A 55 4.91 -18.17 -18.65
CA PRO A 55 6.35 -18.40 -18.58
C PRO A 55 6.69 -19.51 -17.58
N GLU A 56 7.61 -20.40 -17.94
CA GLU A 56 8.03 -21.47 -17.04
C GLU A 56 8.56 -20.88 -15.73
N GLY A 57 8.09 -21.43 -14.60
CA GLY A 57 8.47 -20.96 -13.27
C GLY A 57 7.77 -19.67 -12.79
N ALA A 58 6.86 -19.08 -13.57
CA ALA A 58 6.13 -17.90 -13.11
C ALA A 58 5.23 -18.20 -11.91
N VAL A 59 5.36 -17.38 -10.86
CA VAL A 59 4.41 -17.35 -9.74
C VAL A 59 3.22 -16.50 -10.13
N LEU A 60 2.02 -17.00 -9.89
CA LEU A 60 0.78 -16.31 -10.25
C LEU A 60 0.03 -15.81 -9.02
N LEU A 61 -0.60 -14.65 -9.15
CA LEU A 61 -1.65 -14.16 -8.26
C LEU A 61 -2.96 -14.12 -9.04
N HIS A 62 -3.91 -15.00 -8.68
CA HIS A 62 -5.23 -15.10 -9.33
C HIS A 62 -5.16 -15.17 -10.87
N GLY A 63 -4.17 -15.91 -11.39
CA GLY A 63 -3.95 -16.11 -12.82
C GLY A 63 -3.00 -15.11 -13.50
N TRP A 64 -2.52 -14.08 -12.79
CA TRP A 64 -1.62 -13.06 -13.33
C TRP A 64 -0.18 -13.26 -12.83
N PRO A 65 0.83 -13.29 -13.71
CA PRO A 65 2.23 -13.40 -13.27
C PRO A 65 2.65 -12.24 -12.39
N ILE A 66 3.36 -12.57 -11.33
CA ILE A 66 3.97 -11.59 -10.42
C ILE A 66 5.34 -11.22 -10.97
N LEU A 67 5.54 -9.94 -11.29
CA LEU A 67 6.82 -9.38 -11.73
C LEU A 67 7.66 -8.87 -10.56
N GLN A 68 7.01 -8.41 -9.49
CA GLN A 68 7.68 -7.92 -8.29
C GLN A 68 6.78 -8.13 -7.07
N THR A 69 7.38 -8.58 -5.98
CA THR A 69 6.75 -8.69 -4.66
C THR A 69 7.39 -7.68 -3.73
N CYS A 70 6.57 -6.86 -3.07
CA CYS A 70 7.04 -5.84 -2.14
C CYS A 70 6.33 -5.96 -0.78
N PRO A 71 6.98 -6.53 0.25
CA PRO A 71 6.50 -6.42 1.62
C PRO A 71 6.48 -4.95 2.06
N VAL A 72 5.35 -4.47 2.57
CA VAL A 72 5.21 -3.09 3.05
C VAL A 72 5.21 -3.12 4.57
N GLU A 73 6.35 -2.79 5.19
CA GLU A 73 6.52 -2.85 6.64
C GLU A 73 6.12 -1.55 7.34
N ALA A 74 6.51 -0.41 6.77
CA ALA A 74 6.31 0.90 7.37
C ALA A 74 4.80 1.23 7.52
N PRO A 75 4.31 1.48 8.75
CA PRO A 75 2.89 1.76 9.00
C PRO A 75 2.36 2.96 8.21
N GLY A 76 3.16 4.03 8.09
CA GLY A 76 2.79 5.21 7.30
C GLY A 76 2.57 4.88 5.82
N THR A 77 3.40 4.00 5.25
CA THR A 77 3.25 3.55 3.86
C THR A 77 1.99 2.69 3.68
N ARG A 78 1.66 1.83 4.66
CA ARG A 78 0.41 1.04 4.65
C ARG A 78 -0.83 1.94 4.65
N ALA A 79 -0.84 2.94 5.54
CA ALA A 79 -1.91 3.92 5.61
C ALA A 79 -2.01 4.74 4.31
N ALA A 80 -0.89 5.11 3.70
CA ALA A 80 -0.86 5.83 2.43
C ALA A 80 -1.42 5.00 1.26
N LEU A 81 -1.07 3.71 1.17
CA LEU A 81 -1.62 2.81 0.16
C LEU A 81 -3.12 2.61 0.34
N LEU A 82 -3.58 2.38 1.57
CA LEU A 82 -4.98 2.13 1.87
C LEU A 82 -5.83 3.40 1.66
N GLY A 83 -5.35 4.55 2.12
CA GLY A 83 -5.99 5.85 1.90
C GLY A 83 -6.10 6.18 0.41
N ALA A 84 -5.02 6.00 -0.35
CA ALA A 84 -5.04 6.21 -1.79
C ALA A 84 -6.02 5.24 -2.47
N LEU A 85 -6.04 3.96 -2.08
CA LEU A 85 -7.00 2.98 -2.61
C LEU A 85 -8.45 3.42 -2.37
N ASP A 86 -8.79 3.75 -1.12
CA ASP A 86 -10.14 4.17 -0.74
C ASP A 86 -10.57 5.45 -1.46
N GLU A 87 -9.69 6.45 -1.55
CA GLU A 87 -9.92 7.68 -2.31
C GLU A 87 -10.14 7.37 -3.81
N GLY A 88 -9.33 6.47 -4.37
CA GLY A 88 -9.47 6.04 -5.76
C GLY A 88 -10.80 5.37 -6.03
N ILE A 89 -11.28 4.53 -5.12
CA ILE A 89 -12.58 3.84 -5.22
C ILE A 89 -13.73 4.84 -5.06
N ALA A 90 -13.64 5.74 -4.08
CA ALA A 90 -14.66 6.78 -3.86
C ALA A 90 -14.82 7.72 -5.06
N ASN A 91 -13.70 8.02 -5.73
CA ASN A 91 -13.66 8.80 -6.97
C ASN A 91 -13.73 7.93 -8.24
N GLY A 92 -14.07 6.65 -8.07
CA GLY A 92 -14.33 5.72 -9.15
C GLY A 92 -15.54 6.20 -9.97
N GLY A 93 -15.44 6.11 -11.29
CA GLY A 93 -16.50 6.57 -12.19
C GLY A 93 -16.15 6.34 -13.65
N GLY A 94 -17.04 6.75 -14.55
CA GLY A 94 -16.89 6.54 -15.99
C GLY A 94 -17.56 5.27 -16.49
N VAL A 95 -17.45 5.05 -17.80
CA VAL A 95 -18.00 3.87 -18.46
C VAL A 95 -17.03 2.70 -18.27
N PRO A 96 -17.48 1.52 -17.80
CA PRO A 96 -16.66 0.32 -17.80
C PRO A 96 -16.10 0.09 -19.20
N VAL A 97 -14.78 0.10 -19.33
CA VAL A 97 -14.12 -0.32 -20.57
C VAL A 97 -14.04 -1.84 -20.57
N ASP A 98 -14.22 -2.46 -21.74
CA ASP A 98 -14.11 -3.91 -21.91
C ASP A 98 -12.63 -4.35 -21.91
N CYS A 99 -11.90 -4.01 -20.83
CA CYS A 99 -10.54 -4.43 -20.60
C CYS A 99 -10.30 -4.72 -19.12
N TYR A 100 -9.42 -5.69 -18.85
CA TYR A 100 -8.92 -5.94 -17.51
C TYR A 100 -7.50 -6.51 -17.55
N ASN A 101 -6.54 -5.62 -17.36
CA ASN A 101 -5.11 -5.90 -17.44
C ASN A 101 -4.44 -5.38 -16.14
N PRO A 102 -4.66 -6.02 -14.98
CA PRO A 102 -4.17 -5.52 -13.70
C PRO A 102 -2.65 -5.50 -13.70
N ARG A 103 -2.09 -4.35 -13.29
CA ARG A 103 -0.63 -4.17 -13.14
C ARG A 103 -0.20 -4.03 -11.68
N HIS A 104 -1.18 -3.95 -10.78
CA HIS A 104 -0.99 -3.76 -9.36
C HIS A 104 -1.91 -4.70 -8.60
N ALA A 105 -1.42 -5.26 -7.50
CA ALA A 105 -2.30 -5.86 -6.50
C ALA A 105 -1.84 -5.51 -5.08
N LEU A 106 -2.78 -5.18 -4.20
CA LEU A 106 -2.53 -4.99 -2.78
C LEU A 106 -3.11 -6.16 -2.00
N ARG A 107 -2.25 -6.97 -1.39
CA ARG A 107 -2.63 -8.03 -0.45
C ARG A 107 -2.61 -7.50 0.97
N LEU A 108 -3.74 -7.67 1.64
CA LEU A 108 -3.91 -7.46 3.06
C LEU A 108 -4.11 -8.83 3.71
N GLN A 109 -3.22 -9.23 4.60
CA GLN A 109 -3.34 -10.51 5.28
C GLN A 109 -3.41 -10.30 6.79
N SER A 110 -4.52 -10.77 7.36
CA SER A 110 -4.72 -10.87 8.80
C SER A 110 -4.60 -12.33 9.23
N LYS A 111 -4.73 -12.61 10.53
CA LYS A 111 -4.72 -13.99 11.06
C LYS A 111 -5.83 -14.89 10.50
N ARG A 112 -6.91 -14.32 9.95
CA ARG A 112 -8.12 -15.06 9.57
C ARG A 112 -8.45 -15.00 8.08
N VAL A 113 -7.97 -13.97 7.39
CA VAL A 113 -8.41 -13.67 6.03
C VAL A 113 -7.28 -13.04 5.25
N THR A 114 -7.14 -13.46 3.99
CA THR A 114 -6.31 -12.81 2.98
C THR A 114 -7.23 -12.12 1.97
N THR A 115 -7.07 -10.80 1.83
CA THR A 115 -7.82 -9.99 0.86
C THR A 115 -6.86 -9.41 -0.16
N ASP A 116 -7.12 -9.65 -1.44
CA ASP A 116 -6.36 -9.08 -2.55
C ASP A 116 -7.21 -8.11 -3.35
N TYR A 117 -6.75 -6.87 -3.44
CA TYR A 117 -7.27 -5.88 -4.38
C TYR A 117 -6.46 -5.94 -5.65
N MET A 118 -7.01 -6.54 -6.70
CA MET A 118 -6.39 -6.60 -8.03
C MET A 118 -6.82 -5.39 -8.85
N ILE A 119 -5.87 -4.54 -9.24
CA ILE A 119 -6.17 -3.18 -9.67
C ILE A 119 -5.63 -2.93 -11.09
N CYS A 120 -6.51 -2.43 -11.96
CA CYS A 120 -6.14 -1.90 -13.26
C CYS A 120 -6.48 -0.41 -13.36
N PHE A 121 -5.52 0.45 -13.04
CA PHE A 121 -5.71 1.91 -13.14
C PHE A 121 -5.98 2.40 -14.59
N GLN A 122 -5.52 1.67 -15.60
CA GLN A 122 -5.80 1.97 -17.01
C GLN A 122 -7.26 1.69 -17.37
N CYS A 123 -7.76 0.51 -16.98
CA CYS A 123 -9.14 0.10 -17.23
C CYS A 123 -10.14 0.68 -16.21
N ARG A 124 -9.64 1.41 -15.19
CA ARG A 124 -10.43 2.07 -14.15
C ARG A 124 -11.33 1.12 -13.36
N ASN A 125 -10.89 -0.11 -13.18
CA ASN A 125 -11.60 -1.14 -12.44
C ASN A 125 -10.65 -1.95 -11.54
N TYR A 126 -11.25 -2.60 -10.55
CA TYR A 126 -10.56 -3.50 -9.64
C TYR A 126 -11.46 -4.69 -9.28
N TYR A 127 -10.84 -5.78 -8.84
CA TYR A 127 -11.51 -6.94 -8.26
C TYR A 127 -10.99 -7.19 -6.85
N VAL A 128 -11.89 -7.70 -6.00
CA VAL A 128 -11.56 -8.09 -4.63
C VAL A 128 -11.65 -9.60 -4.53
N TRP A 129 -10.54 -10.21 -4.14
CA TRP A 129 -10.45 -11.62 -3.82
C TRP A 129 -10.30 -11.80 -2.33
N GLN A 130 -11.00 -12.77 -1.77
CA GLN A 130 -10.88 -13.17 -0.38
C GLN A 130 -10.69 -14.68 -0.33
N ASP A 131 -9.58 -15.12 0.25
CA ASP A 131 -9.19 -16.53 0.35
C ASP A 131 -9.40 -17.29 -0.98
N ASP A 132 -8.78 -16.75 -2.04
CA ASP A 132 -8.80 -17.26 -3.43
C ASP A 132 -10.17 -17.28 -4.12
N LYS A 133 -11.17 -16.60 -3.55
CA LYS A 133 -12.47 -16.39 -4.19
C LYS A 133 -12.70 -14.92 -4.53
N GLN A 134 -13.03 -14.62 -5.78
CA GLN A 134 -13.49 -13.29 -6.14
C GLN A 134 -14.85 -13.01 -5.46
N ILE A 135 -14.88 -12.01 -4.58
CA ILE A 135 -16.07 -11.64 -3.80
C ILE A 135 -16.68 -10.31 -4.25
N GLY A 136 -15.99 -9.55 -5.10
CA GLY A 136 -16.49 -8.28 -5.59
C GLY A 136 -15.51 -7.54 -6.48
N GLY A 137 -15.76 -6.25 -6.64
CA GLY A 137 -15.00 -5.34 -7.47
C GLY A 137 -15.78 -4.06 -7.73
N GLY A 138 -15.21 -3.18 -8.54
CA GLY A 138 -15.86 -1.93 -8.89
C GLY A 138 -14.99 -1.04 -9.75
N LEU A 139 -15.40 0.22 -9.84
CA LEU A 139 -14.63 1.26 -10.53
C LEU A 139 -13.61 1.88 -9.56
N ILE A 140 -12.47 2.28 -10.11
CA ILE A 140 -11.42 3.00 -9.41
C ILE A 140 -10.89 4.11 -10.32
N SER A 141 -10.60 5.28 -9.75
CA SER A 141 -9.90 6.34 -10.48
C SER A 141 -8.44 5.95 -10.72
N ASN A 142 -7.71 6.75 -11.51
CA ASN A 142 -6.28 6.58 -11.70
C ASN A 142 -5.43 7.32 -10.64
N SER A 143 -6.04 8.07 -9.71
CA SER A 143 -5.31 8.84 -8.69
C SER A 143 -4.37 8.02 -7.81
N PRO A 144 -4.65 6.74 -7.45
CA PRO A 144 -3.76 5.99 -6.56
C PRO A 144 -2.49 5.50 -7.26
N LYS A 145 -2.44 5.55 -8.61
CA LYS A 145 -1.36 4.97 -9.42
C LYS A 145 0.02 5.52 -9.03
N SER A 146 0.13 6.83 -8.75
CA SER A 146 1.41 7.45 -8.38
C SER A 146 1.92 6.92 -7.04
N THR A 147 1.05 6.84 -6.03
CA THR A 147 1.40 6.29 -4.70
C THR A 147 1.82 4.83 -4.80
N PHE A 148 1.07 4.02 -5.55
CA PHE A 148 1.39 2.59 -5.74
C PHE A 148 2.71 2.39 -6.49
N ASN A 149 2.94 3.17 -7.56
CA ASN A 149 4.20 3.12 -8.31
C ASN A 149 5.39 3.52 -7.44
N ALA A 150 5.27 4.62 -6.69
CA ALA A 150 6.34 5.08 -5.82
C ALA A 150 6.75 4.03 -4.78
N VAL A 151 5.80 3.28 -4.21
CA VAL A 151 6.14 2.19 -3.30
C VAL A 151 6.87 1.07 -4.02
N LEU A 152 6.40 0.63 -5.19
CA LEU A 152 7.07 -0.44 -5.96
C LEU A 152 8.46 -0.04 -6.45
N GLU A 153 8.65 1.20 -6.87
CA GLU A 153 9.94 1.73 -7.36
C GLU A 153 10.99 1.83 -6.26
N ASN A 154 10.58 2.12 -5.02
CA ASN A 154 11.48 2.19 -3.87
C ASN A 154 11.62 0.86 -3.12
N CYS A 155 10.99 -0.20 -3.64
CA CYS A 155 11.03 -1.50 -3.01
C CYS A 155 12.19 -2.34 -3.53
N ILE A 156 13.01 -2.82 -2.61
CA ILE A 156 14.07 -3.79 -2.93
C ILE A 156 13.38 -5.13 -3.19
N PRO A 157 13.47 -5.70 -4.41
CA PRO A 157 12.92 -7.02 -4.69
C PRO A 157 13.54 -8.06 -3.75
N LEU A 158 12.74 -9.00 -3.28
CA LEU A 158 13.27 -10.19 -2.62
C LEU A 158 13.79 -11.14 -3.71
N ASP A 159 15.10 -11.38 -3.72
CA ASP A 159 15.81 -12.30 -4.63
C ASP A 159 15.30 -13.75 -4.52
#